data_AF-A0A534P2Z1-F1
#
_entry.id   AF-A0A534P2Z1-F1
#
_cell.length_a   1.000
_cell.length_b   1.000
_cell.length_c   1.000
_cell.angle_alpha   90.00
_cell.angle_beta   90.00
_cell.angle_gamma   90.00
#
_symmetry.space_group_name_H-M   'P 1'
#
loop_
_entity.id
_entity.type
_entity.pdbx_description
1 polymer ?
#
loop_
_entity_poly.entity_id
_entity_poly.type
_entity_poly.pdbx_seq_one_letter_code
_entity_poly.pdbx_strand_id
1 'polypeptide(L)'
;MRTSHRAFVESWLKRRARTASAPQLATEALAAVWARSQRSFSELALQALARCALDAATKDFPLLADVRVTPRGFELGAAADTPPDNLLAALGGLLVEILALVEEISGAILAPALEAELLRVAGGRRTPLGVRPIQAG
;
A
#
# COMPACT_ATOMS: atom_id res chain seq x y z
N MET A 1 -2.17 -9.28 16.53
CA MET A 1 -2.78 -8.68 15.32
C MET A 1 -1.72 -8.19 14.35
N ARG A 2 -0.84 -7.24 14.72
CA ARG A 2 0.34 -6.85 13.90
C ARG A 2 1.17 -8.02 13.35
N THR A 3 1.34 -9.09 14.12
CA THR A 3 2.05 -10.31 13.68
C THR A 3 1.37 -11.01 12.48
N SER A 4 0.03 -10.96 12.40
CA SER A 4 -0.74 -11.53 11.28
C SER A 4 -0.49 -10.75 9.99
N HIS A 5 -0.64 -9.41 10.05
CA HIS A 5 -0.34 -8.55 8.90
C HIS A 5 1.13 -8.64 8.49
N ARG A 6 2.06 -8.76 9.45
CA ARG A 6 3.48 -8.99 9.16
C ARG A 6 3.69 -10.26 8.36
N ALA A 7 3.15 -11.40 8.81
CA ALA A 7 3.26 -12.67 8.09
C ALA A 7 2.64 -12.59 6.68
N PHE A 8 1.48 -11.92 6.56
CA PHE A 8 0.84 -11.67 5.27
C PHE A 8 1.72 -10.83 4.33
N VAL A 9 2.18 -9.66 4.79
CA VAL A 9 2.99 -8.71 4.00
C VAL A 9 4.32 -9.33 3.60
N GLU A 10 5.02 -10.03 4.50
CA GLU A 10 6.27 -10.71 4.18
C GLU A 10 6.06 -11.79 3.12
N SER A 11 5.00 -12.59 3.24
CA SER A 11 4.65 -13.61 2.24
C SER A 11 4.23 -13.01 0.90
N TRP A 12 3.57 -11.86 0.92
CA TRP A 12 3.22 -11.11 -0.29
C TRP A 12 4.46 -10.51 -0.96
N LEU A 13 5.34 -9.82 -0.21
CA LEU A 13 6.59 -9.26 -0.71
C LEU A 13 7.50 -10.32 -1.32
N LYS A 14 7.72 -11.45 -0.65
CA LYS A 14 8.52 -12.57 -1.18
C LYS A 14 8.03 -13.06 -2.54
N ARG A 15 6.72 -13.01 -2.78
CA ARG A 15 6.12 -13.40 -4.06
C ARG A 15 6.25 -12.29 -5.11
N ARG A 16 5.99 -11.03 -4.74
CA ARG A 16 5.93 -9.90 -5.68
C ARG A 16 7.29 -9.33 -6.06
N ALA A 17 8.28 -9.40 -5.19
CA ALA A 17 9.65 -8.98 -5.50
C ALA A 17 10.28 -9.78 -6.66
N ARG A 18 9.72 -10.94 -7.01
CA ARG A 18 10.14 -11.75 -8.16
C ARG A 18 9.59 -11.25 -9.50
N THR A 19 8.56 -10.39 -9.48
CA THR A 19 7.78 -10.02 -10.66
C THR A 19 7.76 -8.52 -10.96
N ALA A 20 8.29 -7.70 -10.05
CA ALA A 20 8.33 -6.24 -10.18
C ALA A 20 9.59 -5.67 -9.51
N SER A 21 10.06 -4.52 -9.99
CA SER A 21 11.13 -3.78 -9.31
C SER A 21 10.64 -3.20 -7.98
N ALA A 22 11.55 -2.97 -7.03
CA ALA A 22 11.19 -2.45 -5.70
C ALA A 22 10.46 -1.09 -5.75
N PRO A 23 10.89 -0.08 -6.53
CA PRO A 23 10.18 1.19 -6.63
C PRO A 23 8.79 1.06 -7.28
N GLN A 24 8.67 0.21 -8.30
CA GLN A 24 7.39 -0.07 -8.94
C GLN A 24 6.43 -0.74 -7.94
N LEU A 25 6.89 -1.78 -7.24
CA LEU A 25 6.08 -2.50 -6.26
C LEU A 25 5.64 -1.59 -5.11
N ALA A 26 6.53 -0.73 -4.60
CA ALA A 26 6.21 0.26 -3.57
C ALA A 26 5.13 1.22 -4.04
N THR A 27 5.29 1.78 -5.23
CA THR A 27 4.33 2.72 -5.82
C THR A 27 2.96 2.07 -6.04
N GLU A 28 2.92 0.89 -6.67
CA GLU A 28 1.67 0.19 -6.97
C GLU A 28 0.94 -0.27 -5.70
N ALA A 29 1.67 -0.76 -4.70
CA ALA A 29 1.09 -1.23 -3.44
C ALA A 29 0.48 -0.09 -2.63
N LEU A 30 1.22 1.01 -2.46
CA LEU A 30 0.74 2.18 -1.74
C LEU A 30 -0.44 2.83 -2.46
N ALA A 31 -0.41 2.90 -3.79
CA ALA A 31 -1.53 3.39 -4.60
C ALA A 31 -2.78 2.51 -4.45
N ALA A 32 -2.63 1.18 -4.47
CA ALA A 32 -3.75 0.25 -4.33
C ALA A 32 -4.42 0.36 -2.94
N VAL A 33 -3.61 0.39 -1.88
CA VAL A 33 -4.10 0.56 -0.51
C VAL A 33 -4.78 1.92 -0.33
N TRP A 34 -4.20 2.99 -0.88
CA TRP A 34 -4.78 4.33 -0.85
C TRP A 34 -6.14 4.38 -1.54
N ALA A 35 -6.22 3.93 -2.80
CA ALA A 35 -7.44 3.96 -3.60
C ALA A 35 -8.59 3.17 -2.96
N ARG A 36 -8.29 2.05 -2.30
CA ARG A 36 -9.32 1.29 -1.59
C ARG A 36 -9.75 1.94 -0.30
N SER A 37 -8.85 2.58 0.42
CA SER A 37 -9.12 3.28 1.68
C SER A 37 -9.98 4.53 1.48
N GLN A 38 -9.83 5.22 0.33
CA GLN A 38 -10.69 6.36 -0.05
C GLN A 38 -12.19 6.04 -0.11
N ARG A 39 -12.57 4.75 -0.23
CA ARG A 39 -13.98 4.34 -0.23
C ARG A 39 -14.60 4.29 1.16
N SER A 40 -13.79 4.33 2.21
CA SER A 40 -14.21 4.12 3.59
C SER A 40 -13.91 5.32 4.49
N PHE A 41 -12.87 6.09 4.16
CA PHE A 41 -12.42 7.23 4.96
C PHE A 41 -12.60 8.52 4.18
N SER A 42 -12.94 9.61 4.89
CA SER A 42 -12.80 10.95 4.33
C SER A 42 -11.34 11.22 3.98
N GLU A 43 -11.10 12.13 3.04
CA GLU A 43 -9.74 12.49 2.62
C GLU A 43 -8.86 12.92 3.82
N LEU A 44 -9.41 13.73 4.73
CA LEU A 44 -8.72 14.18 5.94
C LEU A 44 -8.36 13.02 6.86
N ALA A 45 -9.31 12.11 7.11
CA ALA A 45 -9.08 10.94 7.96
C ALA A 45 -8.04 9.99 7.35
N LEU A 46 -8.07 9.81 6.03
CA LEU A 46 -7.11 8.96 5.32
C LEU A 46 -5.70 9.54 5.36
N GLN A 47 -5.53 10.85 5.14
CA GLN A 47 -4.23 11.51 5.25
C GLN A 47 -3.67 11.43 6.67
N ALA A 48 -4.51 11.66 7.69
CA ALA A 48 -4.10 11.52 9.09
C ALA A 48 -3.66 10.09 9.43
N LEU A 49 -4.43 9.09 9.00
CA LEU A 49 -4.10 7.67 9.19
C LEU A 49 -2.77 7.32 8.51
N ALA A 50 -2.61 7.71 7.25
CA ALA A 50 -1.39 7.45 6.50
C ALA A 50 -0.17 8.13 7.12
N ARG A 51 -0.32 9.35 7.65
CA ARG A 51 0.75 10.04 8.38
C ARG A 51 1.12 9.30 9.66
N CYS A 52 0.13 8.87 10.46
CA CYS A 52 0.39 8.08 11.67
C CYS A 52 1.12 6.77 11.37
N ALA A 53 0.71 6.05 10.31
CA ALA A 53 1.38 4.81 9.90
C ALA A 53 2.81 5.09 9.40
N LEU A 54 3.02 6.18 8.66
CA LEU A 54 4.34 6.60 8.21
C LEU A 54 5.26 6.97 9.38
N ASP A 55 4.78 7.76 10.33
CA ASP A 55 5.52 8.15 11.53
C ASP A 55 5.87 6.93 12.40
N ALA A 56 4.97 5.94 12.48
CA ALA A 56 5.24 4.69 13.16
C ALA A 56 6.32 3.86 12.46
N ALA A 57 6.22 3.69 11.14
CA ALA A 57 7.20 2.93 10.36
C ALA A 57 8.58 3.59 10.29
N THR A 58 8.64 4.93 10.31
CA THR A 58 9.90 5.70 10.26
C THR A 58 10.81 5.40 11.46
N LYS A 59 10.25 4.94 12.60
CA LYS A 59 11.03 4.54 13.78
C LYS A 59 11.96 3.36 13.48
N ASP A 60 11.51 2.42 12.68
CA ASP A 60 12.28 1.22 12.30
C ASP A 60 12.98 1.40 10.93
N PHE A 61 12.46 2.29 10.08
CA PHE A 61 12.94 2.54 8.73
C PHE A 61 13.15 4.03 8.47
N PRO A 62 14.29 4.62 8.90
CA PRO A 62 14.54 6.06 8.79
C PRO A 62 14.47 6.62 7.37
N LEU A 63 14.71 5.79 6.34
CA LEU A 63 14.57 6.18 4.92
C LEU A 63 13.14 6.65 4.56
N LEU A 64 12.14 6.28 5.36
CA LEU A 64 10.75 6.72 5.17
C LEU A 64 10.53 8.19 5.55
N ALA A 65 11.49 8.83 6.21
CA ALA A 65 11.39 10.25 6.59
C ALA A 65 11.22 11.19 5.37
N ASP A 66 11.74 10.79 4.21
CA ASP A 66 11.60 11.55 2.95
C ASP A 66 10.28 11.29 2.21
N VAL A 67 9.51 10.29 2.64
CA VAL A 67 8.19 9.97 2.05
C VAL A 67 7.17 11.02 2.48
N ARG A 68 6.35 11.46 1.53
CA ARG A 68 5.27 12.43 1.79
C ARG A 68 3.92 11.78 1.63
N VAL A 69 2.98 12.19 2.49
CA VAL A 69 1.55 11.89 2.33
C VAL A 69 0.89 13.11 1.72
N THR A 70 0.20 12.92 0.61
CA THR A 70 -0.54 13.96 -0.12
C THR A 70 -1.99 13.51 -0.32
N PRO A 71 -2.90 14.39 -0.80
CA PRO A 71 -4.25 13.97 -1.19
C PRO A 71 -4.28 12.85 -2.25
N ARG A 72 -3.19 12.67 -3.01
CA ARG A 72 -3.06 11.61 -4.03
C ARG A 72 -2.43 10.32 -3.50
N GLY A 73 -1.99 10.30 -2.24
CA GLY A 73 -1.37 9.15 -1.59
C GLY A 73 0.08 9.39 -1.22
N PHE A 74 0.89 8.34 -1.31
CA PHE A 74 2.29 8.38 -0.89
C PHE A 74 3.20 8.79 -2.05
N GLU A 75 4.11 9.73 -1.79
CA GLU A 75 5.19 10.11 -2.69
C GLU A 75 6.52 9.65 -2.08
N LEU A 76 7.21 8.72 -2.75
CA LEU A 76 8.40 8.07 -2.19
C LEU A 76 9.61 8.99 -2.07
N GLY A 77 9.71 10.03 -2.91
CA GLY A 77 10.87 10.94 -2.91
C GLY A 77 12.19 10.17 -3.06
N ALA A 78 13.21 10.59 -2.30
CA ALA A 78 14.54 9.96 -2.30
C ALA A 78 14.54 8.50 -1.79
N ALA A 79 13.49 8.06 -1.09
CA ALA A 79 13.36 6.67 -0.68
C ALA A 79 13.31 5.71 -1.88
N ALA A 80 12.86 6.19 -3.05
CA ALA A 80 12.82 5.41 -4.29
C ALA A 80 14.22 5.04 -4.83
N ASP A 81 15.25 5.83 -4.49
CA ASP A 81 16.63 5.63 -4.97
C ASP A 81 17.48 4.76 -4.01
N THR A 82 16.89 4.31 -2.91
CA THR A 82 17.54 3.45 -1.92
C THR A 82 17.71 2.02 -2.47
N PRO A 83 18.72 1.24 -2.00
CA PRO A 83 18.87 -0.15 -2.41
C PRO A 83 17.56 -0.96 -2.35
N PRO A 84 17.28 -1.81 -3.35
CA PRO A 84 16.00 -2.50 -3.47
C PRO A 84 15.57 -3.25 -2.21
N ASP A 85 16.48 -3.95 -1.53
CA ASP A 85 16.16 -4.71 -0.32
C ASP A 85 15.73 -3.81 0.84
N ASN A 86 16.37 -2.66 1.00
CA ASN A 86 16.03 -1.66 2.02
C ASN A 86 14.66 -1.04 1.73
N LEU A 87 14.38 -0.72 0.46
CA LEU A 87 13.08 -0.18 0.05
C LEU A 87 11.96 -1.20 0.25
N LEU A 88 12.18 -2.48 -0.08
CA LEU A 88 11.20 -3.54 0.15
C LEU A 88 10.96 -3.79 1.65
N ALA A 89 12.00 -3.74 2.47
CA ALA A 89 11.87 -3.87 3.93
C ALA A 89 11.03 -2.73 4.51
N ALA A 90 11.33 -1.48 4.13
CA ALA A 90 10.58 -0.30 4.57
C ALA A 90 9.15 -0.27 4.06
N LEU A 91 8.91 -0.66 2.80
CA LEU A 91 7.56 -0.87 2.27
C LEU A 91 6.80 -1.89 3.11
N GLY A 92 7.45 -3.01 3.46
CA GLY A 92 6.87 -4.03 4.32
C GLY A 92 6.46 -3.49 5.68
N GLY A 93 7.36 -2.75 6.34
CA GLY A 93 7.06 -2.06 7.59
C GLY A 93 5.86 -1.12 7.47
N LEU A 94 5.87 -0.24 6.47
CA LEU A 94 4.79 0.73 6.25
C LEU A 94 3.44 0.05 6.00
N LEU A 95 3.38 -1.00 5.17
CA LEU A 95 2.15 -1.73 4.91
C LEU A 95 1.61 -2.43 6.17
N VAL A 96 2.49 -2.96 7.02
CA VAL A 96 2.08 -3.56 8.31
C VAL A 96 1.46 -2.50 9.23
N GLU A 97 2.07 -1.32 9.32
CA GLU A 97 1.54 -0.21 10.11
C GLU A 97 0.19 0.27 9.59
N ILE A 98 0.02 0.40 8.26
CA ILE A 98 -1.26 0.78 7.66
C ILE A 98 -2.34 -0.26 7.97
N LEU A 99 -2.06 -1.55 7.74
CA LEU A 99 -3.04 -2.61 7.98
C LEU A 99 -3.45 -2.68 9.45
N ALA A 100 -2.48 -2.60 10.37
CA ALA A 100 -2.75 -2.62 11.79
C ALA A 100 -3.59 -1.42 12.26
N LEU A 101 -3.28 -0.22 11.77
CA LEU A 101 -4.01 0.98 12.15
C LEU A 101 -5.43 0.99 11.56
N VAL A 102 -5.60 0.50 10.33
CA VAL A 102 -6.92 0.32 9.72
C VAL A 102 -7.73 -0.73 10.48
N GLU A 103 -7.12 -1.84 10.88
CA GLU A 103 -7.77 -2.86 11.71
C GLU A 103 -8.24 -2.28 13.04
N GLU A 104 -7.38 -1.54 13.74
CA GLU A 104 -7.69 -0.90 15.01
C GLU A 104 -8.86 0.08 14.89
N ILE A 105 -8.85 0.95 13.88
CA ILE A 105 -9.88 1.99 13.69
C ILE A 105 -11.20 1.42 13.16
N SER A 106 -11.14 0.35 12.35
CA SER A 106 -12.33 -0.22 11.69
C SER A 106 -12.94 -1.44 12.39
N GLY A 107 -12.35 -1.89 13.50
CA GLY A 107 -12.76 -3.14 14.15
C GLY A 107 -12.53 -4.37 13.25
N ALA A 108 -11.40 -4.41 12.54
CA ALA A 108 -10.99 -5.46 11.61
C ALA A 108 -11.84 -5.64 10.33
N ILE A 109 -12.81 -4.76 10.06
CA ILE A 109 -13.70 -4.89 8.90
C ILE A 109 -12.98 -4.53 7.59
N LEU A 110 -12.08 -3.55 7.62
CA LEU A 110 -11.46 -3.01 6.40
C LEU A 110 -10.12 -3.65 6.04
N ALA A 111 -9.38 -4.19 7.01
CA ALA A 111 -8.06 -4.79 6.76
C ALA A 111 -8.08 -5.92 5.72
N PRO A 112 -9.02 -6.90 5.74
CA PRO A 112 -9.09 -7.93 4.70
C PRO A 112 -9.32 -7.37 3.28
N ALA A 113 -10.03 -6.24 3.17
CA ALA A 113 -10.25 -5.61 1.88
C ALA A 113 -8.97 -4.96 1.33
N LEU A 114 -8.09 -4.44 2.20
CA LEU A 114 -6.78 -3.91 1.80
C LEU A 114 -5.79 -5.03 1.44
N GLU A 115 -5.77 -6.11 2.22
CA GLU A 115 -4.99 -7.31 1.90
C GLU A 115 -5.38 -7.87 0.51
N ALA A 116 -6.68 -7.89 0.19
CA ALA A 116 -7.17 -8.29 -1.12
C ALA A 116 -6.67 -7.39 -2.27
N GLU A 117 -6.53 -6.07 -2.06
CA GLU A 117 -5.94 -5.19 -3.07
C GLU A 117 -4.45 -5.44 -3.25
N LEU A 118 -3.70 -5.65 -2.16
CA LEU A 118 -2.28 -6.02 -2.25
C LEU A 118 -2.10 -7.31 -3.05
N LEU A 119 -2.96 -8.31 -2.85
CA LEU A 119 -2.94 -9.52 -3.66
C LEU A 119 -3.19 -9.27 -5.16
N ARG A 120 -3.81 -8.16 -5.56
CA ARG A 120 -4.00 -7.79 -6.99
C ARG A 120 -2.81 -7.05 -7.58
N VAL A 121 -2.02 -6.35 -6.77
CA VAL A 121 -0.78 -5.70 -7.20
C VAL A 121 0.16 -6.75 -7.79
N ALA A 122 0.50 -6.58 -9.08
CA ALA A 122 1.29 -7.49 -9.92
C ALA A 122 0.77 -8.94 -10.09
N GLY A 123 -0.52 -9.23 -9.85
CA GLY A 123 -1.19 -10.44 -10.32
C GLY A 123 -2.01 -10.09 -11.56
N GLY A 124 -1.40 -10.15 -12.74
CA GLY A 124 -1.94 -9.61 -13.99
C GLY A 124 -3.46 -9.59 -14.10
N ARG A 125 -4.04 -8.39 -14.02
CA ARG A 125 -5.16 -7.89 -14.84
C ARG A 125 -5.24 -6.38 -14.70
N ARG A 126 -4.77 -5.66 -15.72
CA ARG A 126 -5.52 -4.49 -16.19
C ARG A 126 -6.85 -5.02 -16.68
N THR A 127 -7.93 -4.82 -15.92
CA THR A 127 -9.27 -4.82 -16.50
C THR A 127 -9.57 -3.37 -16.86
N PRO A 128 -9.62 -2.97 -18.14
CA PRO A 128 -10.37 -1.78 -18.50
C PRO A 128 -11.85 -2.13 -18.28
N LEU A 129 -12.43 -1.62 -17.20
CA LEU A 129 -13.88 -1.59 -17.07
C LEU A 129 -14.42 -0.51 -18.02
N GLY A 130 -15.12 -0.96 -19.05
CA GLY A 130 -15.98 -0.14 -19.90
C GLY A 130 -15.28 0.40 -21.14
N VAL A 131 -15.51 -0.22 -22.30
CA VAL A 131 -16.53 0.18 -23.27
C VAL A 131 -16.83 -1.04 -24.16
N ARG A 132 -18.04 -1.58 -24.11
CA ARG A 132 -18.54 -2.44 -25.21
C ARG A 132 -18.81 -1.52 -26.40
N PRO A 133 -18.26 -1.75 -27.60
CA PRO A 133 -18.78 -1.06 -28.77
C PRO A 133 -20.22 -1.52 -28.98
N ILE A 134 -21.14 -0.56 -28.88
CA ILE A 134 -22.51 -0.72 -29.36
C ILE A 134 -22.38 -0.86 -30.88
N GLN A 135 -22.57 -2.07 -31.40
CA GLN A 135 -22.83 -2.25 -32.82
C GLN A 135 -24.25 -1.71 -33.07
N ALA A 136 -24.32 -0.57 -33.73
CA ALA A 136 -25.56 0.01 -34.23
C ALA A 136 -25.62 -0.21 -35.74
N GLY A 137 -26.76 -0.72 -36.22
CA GLY A 137 -27.20 -0.64 -37.62
C GLY A 137 -26.66 -1.71 -38.54
#